data_AF-A0A355T3S4-F1
#
_entry.id   AF-A0A355T3S4-F1
#
_cell.length_a   1.000
_cell.length_b   1.000
_cell.length_c   1.000
_cell.angle_alpha   90.00
_cell.angle_beta   90.00
_cell.angle_gamma   90.00
#
_symmetry.space_group_name_H-M   'P 1'
#
loop_
_entity.id
_entity.type
_entity.pdbx_description
1 polymer ?
#
loop_
_entity_poly.entity_id
_entity_poly.type
_entity_poly.pdbx_seq_one_letter_code
_entity_poly.pdbx_strand_id
1 'polypeptide(L)' 'SYEMMNIFGVVSLGWMWAQMAKVALAKLAAGEGNADFYNRKLVLAKFWLEREVPNTAAYLERIELGSEDIMKLEEDAFVA' A
#
# COMPACT_ATOMS: atom_id res chain seq x y z
N SER A 1 -9.02 -9.97 9.48
CA SER A 1 -9.72 -9.79 8.17
C SER A 1 -9.51 -8.41 7.58
N TYR A 2 -9.51 -7.35 8.39
CA TYR A 2 -9.33 -5.96 7.92
C TYR A 2 -7.92 -5.71 7.37
N GLU A 3 -6.92 -6.30 8.00
CA GLU A 3 -5.51 -6.23 7.64
C GLU A 3 -5.26 -6.79 6.23
N MET A 4 -5.90 -7.93 5.90
CA MET A 4 -5.83 -8.52 4.56
C MET A 4 -6.41 -7.59 3.49
N MET A 5 -7.53 -6.92 3.78
CA MET A 5 -8.12 -5.94 2.86
C MET A 5 -7.18 -4.74 2.65
N ASN A 6 -6.52 -4.27 3.71
CA ASN A 6 -5.55 -3.18 3.61
C ASN A 6 -4.33 -3.59 2.78
N ILE A 7 -3.76 -4.78 3.00
CA ILE A 7 -2.66 -5.31 2.19
C ILE A 7 -3.08 -5.35 0.71
N PHE A 8 -4.24 -5.93 0.43
CA PHE A 8 -4.75 -6.03 -0.93
C PHE A 8 -4.92 -4.65 -1.60
N GLY A 9 -5.47 -3.67 -0.88
CA GLY A 9 -5.65 -2.31 -1.38
C GLY A 9 -4.32 -1.62 -1.69
N VAL A 10 -3.35 -1.70 -0.78
CA VAL A 10 -2.03 -1.10 -0.95
C VAL A 10 -1.29 -1.70 -2.15
N VAL A 11 -1.31 -3.02 -2.30
CA VAL A 11 -0.67 -3.73 -3.41
C VAL A 11 -1.35 -3.41 -4.75
N SER A 12 -2.69 -3.42 -4.78
CA SER A 12 -3.46 -3.13 -5.99
C SER A 12 -3.23 -1.70 -6.50
N LEU A 13 -3.17 -0.71 -5.60
CA LEU A 13 -2.83 0.66 -5.96
C LEU A 13 -1.36 0.80 -6.36
N GLY A 14 -0.45 0.11 -5.68
CA GLY A 14 0.97 0.06 -6.04
C GLY A 14 1.18 -0.47 -7.48
N TRP A 15 0.43 -1.49 -7.87
CA TRP A 15 0.43 -2.02 -9.24
C TRP A 15 -0.03 -0.97 -10.26
N MET A 16 -1.10 -0.23 -9.99
CA MET A 16 -1.56 0.86 -10.87
C MET A 16 -0.54 2.00 -10.97
N TRP A 17 0.14 2.34 -9.88
CA TRP A 17 1.25 3.30 -9.90
C TRP A 17 2.42 2.82 -10.75
N ALA A 18 2.78 1.54 -10.69
CA ALA A 18 3.82 0.97 -11.54
C ALA A 18 3.43 1.01 -13.04
N GLN A 19 2.17 0.71 -13.37
CA GLN A 19 1.65 0.84 -14.75
C GLN A 19 1.74 2.29 -15.25
N MET A 20 1.30 3.26 -14.44
CA MET A 20 1.40 4.69 -14.78
C MET A 20 2.85 5.15 -14.95
N ALA A 21 3.76 4.70 -14.07
CA ALA A 21 5.17 5.02 -14.14
C ALA A 21 5.81 4.50 -15.44
N LYS A 22 5.47 3.27 -15.84
CA LYS A 22 5.93 2.68 -17.12
C LYS A 22 5.51 3.54 -18.32
N VAL A 23 4.26 3.99 -18.36
CA VAL A 23 3.76 4.86 -19.44
C VAL A 23 4.42 6.23 -19.40
N ALA A 24 4.56 6.83 -18.21
CA ALA A 24 5.20 8.12 -18.04
C ALA A 24 6.65 8.13 -18.53
N LEU A 25 7.43 7.09 -18.19
CA LEU A 25 8.80 6.92 -18.68
C LEU A 25 8.87 6.79 -20.21
N ALA A 26 7.97 6.00 -20.81
CA ALA A 26 7.92 5.86 -22.27
C ALA A 26 7.59 7.18 -22.98
N LYS A 27 6.62 7.95 -22.45
CA LYS A 27 6.23 9.25 -23.02
C LYS A 27 7.31 10.31 -22.88
N LEU A 28 8.01 10.34 -21.74
CA LEU A 28 9.17 11.20 -21.53
C LEU A 28 10.30 10.86 -22.52
N ALA A 29 10.60 9.58 -22.72
CA ALA A 29 11.62 9.14 -23.67
C ALA A 29 11.27 9.49 -25.13
N ALA A 30 9.99 9.45 -25.49
CA ALA A 30 9.50 9.83 -26.82
C ALA A 30 9.36 11.35 -27.02
N GLY A 31 9.52 12.16 -25.96
CA GLY A 31 9.30 13.61 -26.02
C GLY A 31 7.83 14.00 -26.26
N GLU A 32 6.89 13.13 -25.92
CA GLU A 32 5.46 13.31 -26.19
C GLU A 32 4.70 13.81 -24.95
N GLY A 33 3.87 14.85 -25.12
CA GLY A 33 2.96 15.34 -24.09
C GLY A 33 3.62 16.27 -23.06
N ASN A 34 3.07 16.32 -21.85
CA ASN A 34 3.52 17.25 -20.80
C ASN A 34 4.55 16.59 -19.88
N ALA A 35 5.83 16.97 -20.03
CA ALA A 35 6.93 16.42 -19.23
C ALA A 35 6.76 16.64 -17.71
N ASP A 36 6.28 17.80 -17.29
CA ASP A 36 6.06 18.11 -15.87
C ASP A 36 4.97 17.23 -15.25
N PHE A 37 3.94 16.88 -16.03
CA PHE A 37 2.90 15.95 -15.58
C PHE A 37 3.48 14.55 -15.35
N TYR A 38 4.27 14.04 -16.29
CA TYR A 38 4.87 12.70 -16.17
C TYR A 38 5.91 12.64 -15.07
N ASN A 39 6.75 13.65 -14.92
CA ASN A 39 7.70 13.75 -13.81
C ASN A 39 6.99 13.75 -12.45
N ARG A 40 5.89 14.51 -12.31
CA ARG A 40 5.05 14.48 -11.09
C ARG A 40 4.48 13.08 -10.82
N LYS A 41 4.01 12.37 -11.85
CA LYS A 41 3.52 10.98 -11.71
C LYS A 41 4.59 10.04 -11.19
N LEU A 42 5.83 10.16 -11.65
CA LEU A 42 6.95 9.34 -11.18
C LEU A 42 7.30 9.62 -9.71
N VAL A 43 7.30 10.89 -9.30
CA VAL A 43 7.52 11.27 -7.89
C VAL A 43 6.43 10.69 -6.99
N LEU A 44 5.16 10.81 -7.38
CA LEU A 44 4.04 10.27 -6.61
C LEU A 44 4.05 8.74 -6.54
N ALA A 45 4.39 8.06 -7.65
CA ALA A 45 4.54 6.60 -7.66
C ALA A 45 5.64 6.15 -6.69
N LYS A 46 6.78 6.85 -6.69
CA LYS A 46 7.89 6.58 -5.77
C LYS A 46 7.48 6.79 -4.32
N PHE A 47 6.80 7.89 -4.02
CA PHE A 47 6.27 8.16 -2.68
C PHE A 47 5.38 7.01 -2.18
N TRP A 48 4.44 6.53 -3.00
CA TRP A 48 3.57 5.42 -2.62
C TRP A 48 4.36 4.14 -2.30
N LEU A 49 5.31 3.77 -3.16
CA LEU A 49 6.13 2.58 -2.95
C LEU A 49 7.04 2.69 -1.72
N GLU A 50 7.59 3.86 -1.42
CA GLU A 50 8.50 4.05 -0.29
C GLU A 50 7.78 4.27 1.04
N ARG A 51 6.54 4.78 1.04
CA ARG A 51 5.83 5.16 2.27
C ARG A 51 4.66 4.24 2.60
N GLU A 52 3.88 3.80 1.62
CA GLU A 52 2.65 3.04 1.87
C GLU A 52 2.88 1.53 1.82
N VAL A 53 3.69 1.05 0.87
CA VAL A 53 3.97 -0.40 0.73
C VAL A 53 4.61 -1.02 1.98
N PRO A 54 5.53 -0.36 2.71
CA PRO A 54 6.08 -0.92 3.94
C PRO A 54 5.04 -1.24 5.02
N ASN A 55 3.89 -0.54 5.03
CA ASN A 55 2.81 -0.83 5.99
C ASN A 55 2.25 -2.25 5.83
N THR A 56 2.39 -2.86 4.65
CA THR A 56 1.93 -4.24 4.42
C THR A 56 2.68 -5.27 5.27
N ALA A 57 3.95 -5.02 5.62
CA ALA A 57 4.71 -5.89 6.51
C ALA A 57 4.13 -5.88 7.94
N ALA A 58 3.81 -4.70 8.47
CA ALA A 58 3.17 -4.57 9.77
C ALA A 58 1.77 -5.21 9.81
N TYR A 59 0.99 -5.09 8.71
CA TYR A 59 -0.29 -5.79 8.61
C TYR A 59 -0.14 -7.31 8.57
N LEU A 60 0.89 -7.81 7.89
CA LEU A 60 1.17 -9.25 7.82
C LEU A 60 1.52 -9.81 9.19
N GLU A 61 2.43 -9.17 9.92
CA GLU A 61 2.81 -9.58 11.27
C GLU A 61 1.59 -9.66 12.20
N ARG A 62 0.69 -8.67 12.13
CA ARG A 62 -0.57 -8.67 12.89
C ARG A 62 -1.51 -9.82 12.54
N ILE A 63 -1.53 -10.26 11.29
CA ILE A 63 -2.33 -11.41 10.85
C ILE A 63 -1.73 -12.71 11.41
N GLU A 64 -0.40 -12.81 11.44
CA GLU A 64 0.33 -14.00 11.90
C GLU A 64 0.21 -14.22 13.42
N LEU A 65 0.06 -13.16 14.21
CA LEU A 65 -0.17 -13.25 15.66
C LEU A 65 -1.49 -13.95 16.03
N GLY A 66 -2.43 -14.06 15.09
CA GLY A 66 -3.70 -14.75 15.32
C GLY A 66 -4.60 -14.07 16.35
N SER A 67 -5.55 -14.82 16.91
CA SER A 67 -6.56 -14.29 17.84
C SER A 67 -6.34 -14.67 19.30
N GLU A 68 -5.29 -15.45 19.60
CA GLU A 68 -5.12 -16.08 20.92
C GLU A 68 -5.12 -15.03 22.03
N ASP A 69 -4.28 -14.00 21.93
CA ASP A 69 -4.20 -12.95 22.95
C ASP A 69 -5.48 -12.10 23.07
N ILE A 70 -6.17 -11.85 21.95
CA ILE A 70 -7.39 -11.02 21.92
C ILE A 70 -8.58 -11.76 22.54
N MET A 71 -8.62 -13.08 22.36
CA MET A 71 -9.71 -13.93 22.84
C MET A 71 -9.41 -14.58 24.20
N LYS A 72 -8.26 -14.29 24.81
CA LYS A 72 -7.84 -14.85 26.10
C LYS A 72 -8.52 -14.21 27.30
N LEU A 73 -9.02 -12.99 27.14
CA LEU A 73 -9.67 -12.28 28.23
C LEU A 73 -11.12 -12.77 28.35
N GLU A 74 -11.50 -13.19 29.57
CA GLU A 74 -12.87 -13.56 29.90
C GLU A 74 -13.80 -12.35 29.80
N GLU A 75 -15.07 -12.59 29.46
CA GLU A 75 -16.05 -11.53 29.18
C GLU A 75 -16.24 -10.57 30.37
N ASP A 76 -16.17 -11.08 31.60
CA ASP A 76 -16.33 -10.32 32.84
C ASP A 76 -15.27 -9.24 33.03
N ALA A 77 -14.07 -9.42 32.48
CA ALA A 77 -12.99 -8.44 32.54
C ALA A 77 -13.17 -7.23 31.59
N PHE A 78 -14.21 -7.23 30.76
CA PHE A 78 -14.59 -6.09 29.92
C PHE A 78 -15.70 -5.21 30.54
N VAL A 79 -16.27 -5.61 31.69
CA VAL A 79 -17.33 -4.85 32.39
C VAL A 79 -16.71 -3.93 33.46
N ALA A 80 -17.08 -2.64 33.43
CA ALA A 80 -16.58 -1.62 34.34
C ALA A 80 -17.29 -1.62 35.72
#